data_AF-A0A3D3RGP4-F1
#
_entry.id   AF-A0A3D3RGP4-F1
#
_cell.length_a   1.000
_cell.length_b   1.000
_cell.length_c   1.000
_cell.angle_alpha   90.00
_cell.angle_beta   90.00
_cell.angle_gamma   90.00
#
_symmetry.space_group_name_H-M   'P 1'
#
loop_
_entity.id
_entity.type
_entity.pdbx_description
1 polymer ?
#
loop_
_entity_poly.entity_id
_entity_poly.type
_entity_poly.pdbx_seq_one_letter_code
_entity_poly.pdbx_strand_id
1 'polypeptide(L)'
;MVIIKFIFLAALSLLILLLGMPNVEQGRQEARNALAFNQAQKIKTGELPPDTVDPWDHAFDIEHTPSNGTIVTSHGANGTSPADGFDADDISTSMSNPPHKKTMTRRQRQFFATLALSLCPWLIAWIFRVRSKRMGLQIG
;
A
#
# COMPACT_ATOMS: atom_id res chain seq x y z
N MET A 1 -22.83 -18.58 29.31
CA MET A 1 -22.33 -19.08 28.00
C MET A 1 -22.45 -18.08 26.84
N VAL A 2 -23.55 -17.32 26.70
CA VAL A 2 -23.74 -16.39 25.56
C VAL A 2 -22.68 -15.30 25.50
N ILE A 3 -22.35 -14.66 26.63
CA ILE A 3 -21.33 -13.61 26.72
C ILE A 3 -19.94 -14.12 26.27
N ILE A 4 -19.56 -15.32 26.72
CA ILE A 4 -18.29 -15.96 26.34
C ILE A 4 -18.22 -16.16 24.81
N LYS A 5 -19.31 -16.63 24.19
CA LYS A 5 -19.38 -16.78 22.72
C LYS A 5 -19.20 -15.45 21.98
N PHE A 6 -19.76 -14.36 22.50
CA PHE A 6 -19.57 -13.02 21.93
C PHE A 6 -18.12 -12.53 22.05
N ILE A 7 -17.47 -12.78 23.19
CA ILE A 7 -16.06 -12.43 23.40
C ILE A 7 -15.17 -13.18 22.41
N PHE A 8 -15.38 -14.48 22.21
CA PHE A 8 -14.63 -15.26 21.22
C PHE A 8 -14.87 -14.76 19.79
N LEU A 9 -16.11 -14.40 19.44
CA LEU A 9 -16.44 -13.87 18.11
C LEU A 9 -15.73 -12.53 17.86
N ALA A 10 -15.75 -11.64 18.85
CA ALA A 10 -15.07 -10.35 18.78
C ALA A 10 -13.55 -10.51 18.69
N ALA A 11 -12.97 -11.40 19.49
CA ALA A 11 -11.54 -11.70 19.46
C ALA A 11 -11.10 -12.29 18.11
N LEU A 12 -11.89 -13.19 17.53
CA LEU A 12 -11.62 -13.77 16.20
C LEU A 12 -11.69 -12.70 15.09
N SER A 13 -12.72 -11.87 15.08
CA SER A 13 -12.85 -10.76 14.12
C SER A 13 -11.70 -9.76 14.24
N LEU A 14 -11.30 -9.43 15.48
CA LEU A 14 -10.19 -8.52 15.74
C LEU A 14 -8.86 -9.12 15.27
N LEU A 15 -8.62 -10.40 15.52
CA LEU A 15 -7.41 -11.09 15.08
C LEU A 15 -7.30 -11.11 13.55
N ILE A 16 -8.40 -11.37 12.84
CA ILE A 16 -8.45 -11.33 11.37
C ILE A 16 -8.11 -9.92 10.86
N LEU A 17 -8.65 -8.87 11.49
CA LEU A 17 -8.34 -7.49 11.13
C LEU A 17 -6.86 -7.16 11.35
N LEU A 18 -6.32 -7.48 12.52
CA LEU A 18 -4.92 -7.18 12.86
C LEU A 18 -3.93 -7.87 11.94
N LEU A 19 -4.21 -9.12 11.54
CA LEU A 19 -3.32 -9.89 10.66
C LEU A 19 -3.49 -9.55 9.17
N GLY A 20 -4.70 -9.17 8.75
CA GLY A 20 -5.00 -8.92 7.34
C GLY A 20 -4.83 -7.47 6.90
N MET A 21 -4.81 -6.51 7.83
CA MET A 21 -4.61 -5.10 7.53
C MET A 21 -3.27 -4.87 6.80
N PRO A 22 -3.25 -4.06 5.74
CA PRO A 22 -2.02 -3.74 5.03
C PRO A 22 -1.06 -2.96 5.94
N ASN A 23 0.25 -3.22 5.82
CA ASN A 23 1.26 -2.55 6.62
C ASN A 23 1.30 -1.03 6.30
N VAL A 24 1.28 -0.19 7.33
CA VAL A 24 1.26 1.27 7.20
C VAL A 24 2.59 1.81 6.67
N GLU A 25 3.72 1.21 7.05
CA GLU A 25 5.05 1.61 6.58
C GLU A 25 5.19 1.47 5.06
N GLN A 26 4.55 0.43 4.55
CA GLN A 26 4.42 0.17 3.12
C GLN A 26 3.69 1.31 2.39
N GLY A 27 2.70 1.96 3.03
CA GLY A 27 2.01 3.14 2.48
C GLY A 27 2.87 4.40 2.52
N ARG A 28 3.61 4.58 3.61
CA ARG A 28 4.56 5.69 3.76
C ARG A 28 5.66 5.63 2.70
N GLN A 29 6.21 4.44 2.43
CA GLN A 29 7.23 4.24 1.41
C GLN A 29 6.68 4.54 0.01
N GLU A 30 5.46 4.10 -0.33
CA GLU A 30 4.85 4.42 -1.63
C GLU A 30 4.61 5.91 -1.84
N ALA A 31 4.16 6.62 -0.81
CA ALA A 31 3.96 8.07 -0.88
C ALA A 31 5.29 8.79 -1.14
N ARG A 32 6.37 8.35 -0.49
CA ARG A 32 7.73 8.83 -0.75
C ARG A 32 8.17 8.50 -2.17
N ASN A 33 7.98 7.27 -2.64
CA ASN A 33 8.37 6.89 -4.01
C ASN A 33 7.61 7.73 -5.06
N ALA A 34 6.32 7.99 -4.85
CA ALA A 34 5.53 8.84 -5.73
C ALA A 34 6.00 10.31 -5.71
N LEU A 35 6.37 10.82 -4.54
CA LEU A 35 6.91 12.16 -4.38
C LEU A 35 8.26 12.30 -5.09
N ALA A 36 9.18 11.36 -4.88
CA ALA A 36 10.48 11.33 -5.53
C ALA A 36 10.35 11.32 -7.06
N PHE A 37 9.44 10.50 -7.60
CA PHE A 37 9.17 10.49 -9.04
C PHE A 37 8.65 11.84 -9.55
N ASN A 38 7.73 12.48 -8.81
CA ASN A 38 7.20 13.79 -9.19
C ASN A 38 8.30 14.87 -9.16
N GLN A 39 9.14 14.87 -8.12
CA GLN A 39 10.28 15.78 -8.00
C GLN A 39 11.28 15.56 -9.15
N ALA A 40 11.61 14.31 -9.48
CA ALA A 40 12.50 13.99 -10.59
C ALA A 40 11.98 14.52 -11.93
N GLN A 41 10.67 14.41 -12.20
CA GLN A 41 10.04 14.98 -13.41
C GLN A 41 10.08 16.51 -13.42
N LYS A 42 9.92 17.14 -12.26
CA LYS A 42 10.02 18.61 -12.10
C LYS A 42 11.44 19.14 -12.27
N ILE A 43 12.44 18.40 -11.78
CA ILE A 43 13.85 18.73 -12.01
C ILE A 43 14.18 18.59 -13.50
N LYS A 44 13.72 17.51 -14.15
CA LYS A 44 13.88 17.30 -15.59
C LYS A 44 13.28 18.43 -16.44
N THR A 45 12.16 18.99 -16.02
CA THR A 45 11.47 20.09 -16.72
C THR A 45 11.98 21.48 -16.32
N GLY A 46 12.87 21.56 -15.32
CA GLY A 46 13.40 22.81 -14.79
C GLY A 46 12.45 23.56 -13.84
N GLU A 47 11.33 22.97 -13.43
CA GLU A 47 10.42 23.55 -12.43
C GLU A 47 11.02 23.54 -11.03
N LEU A 48 11.87 22.56 -10.72
CA LEU A 48 12.61 22.46 -9.47
C LEU A 48 14.10 22.57 -9.73
N PRO A 49 14.86 23.20 -8.81
CA PRO A 49 16.30 23.32 -8.95
C PRO A 49 16.99 21.96 -8.76
N PRO A 50 18.14 21.73 -9.39
CA PRO A 50 18.83 20.43 -9.41
C PRO A 50 19.44 20.04 -8.05
N ASP A 51 19.55 20.98 -7.11
CA ASP A 51 19.98 20.78 -5.73
C ASP A 51 18.84 20.33 -4.80
N THR A 52 17.62 20.16 -5.34
CA THR A 52 16.51 19.58 -4.58
C THR A 52 16.89 18.18 -4.10
N VAL A 53 16.56 17.87 -2.86
CA VAL A 53 16.74 16.53 -2.29
C VAL A 53 15.47 15.69 -2.41
N ASP A 54 15.67 14.38 -2.47
CA ASP A 54 14.60 13.40 -2.48
C ASP A 54 13.95 13.25 -1.07
N PRO A 55 12.87 12.47 -0.93
CA PRO A 55 12.18 12.27 0.35
C PRO A 55 12.96 11.50 1.44
N TRP A 56 14.18 11.06 1.13
CA TRP A 56 15.12 10.42 2.06
C TRP A 56 16.37 11.28 2.29
N ASP A 57 16.33 12.57 1.91
CA ASP A 57 17.42 13.54 2.05
C ASP A 57 18.66 13.18 1.22
N HIS A 58 18.50 12.48 0.11
CA HIS A 58 19.56 12.21 -0.86
C HIS A 58 19.45 13.15 -2.07
N ALA A 59 20.59 13.47 -2.69
CA ALA A 59 20.61 14.24 -3.93
C ALA A 59 20.10 13.38 -5.09
N PHE A 60 19.41 14.00 -6.06
CA PHE A 60 19.08 13.33 -7.31
C PHE A 60 20.32 13.22 -8.20
N ASP A 61 20.46 12.08 -8.86
CA ASP A 61 21.44 11.91 -9.92
C ASP A 61 20.85 12.39 -11.26
N ILE A 62 21.62 13.17 -12.02
CA ILE A 62 21.18 13.84 -13.24
C ILE A 62 22.13 13.47 -14.37
N GLU A 63 21.70 12.51 -15.18
CA GLU A 63 22.42 12.08 -16.36
C GLU A 63 21.88 12.74 -17.62
N HIS A 64 22.80 13.16 -18.50
CA HIS A 64 22.46 13.72 -19.81
C HIS A 64 22.75 12.69 -20.90
N THR A 65 21.70 12.15 -21.50
CA THR A 65 21.81 11.19 -22.62
C THR A 65 22.26 11.91 -23.89
N PRO A 66 23.06 11.27 -24.77
CA PRO A 66 23.50 11.84 -26.06
C PRO A 66 22.37 12.28 -27.02
N SER A 67 21.13 11.85 -26.78
CA SER A 67 19.93 12.32 -27.51
C SER A 67 19.32 13.62 -26.93
N ASN A 68 20.06 14.35 -26.09
CA ASN A 68 19.61 15.55 -25.38
C ASN A 68 18.46 15.30 -24.40
N GLY A 69 18.34 14.06 -23.91
CA GLY A 69 17.39 13.68 -22.87
C GLY A 69 18.04 13.79 -21.49
N THR A 70 17.39 14.47 -20.56
CA THR A 70 17.78 14.46 -19.14
C THR A 70 17.08 13.31 -18.42
N ILE A 71 17.86 12.46 -17.76
CA ILE A 71 17.38 11.40 -16.88
C ILE A 71 17.72 11.82 -15.46
N VAL A 72 16.67 12.02 -14.67
CA VAL A 72 16.79 12.27 -13.23
C VAL A 72 16.42 10.99 -12.48
N THR A 73 17.28 10.58 -11.54
CA THR A 73 17.16 9.35 -10.74
C THR A 73 17.26 9.67 -9.25
N SER A 74 16.38 9.10 -8.45
CA SER A 74 16.47 9.06 -6.98
C SER A 74 16.90 7.67 -6.55
N HIS A 75 17.91 7.57 -5.68
CA HIS A 75 18.42 6.29 -5.16
C HIS A 75 17.57 5.66 -4.05
N GLY A 76 16.44 6.30 -3.72
CA GLY A 76 15.49 5.75 -2.76
C GLY A 76 16.06 5.66 -1.35
N ALA A 77 15.51 4.77 -0.53
CA ALA A 77 15.87 4.66 0.89
C ALA A 77 17.31 4.18 1.15
N ASN A 78 17.92 3.49 0.17
CA ASN A 78 19.27 2.93 0.31
C ASN A 78 20.34 3.96 -0.06
N GLY A 79 19.98 5.01 -0.80
CA GLY A 79 20.89 6.09 -1.19
C GLY A 79 21.98 5.67 -2.19
N THR A 80 21.95 4.43 -2.68
CA THR A 80 22.97 3.89 -3.59
C THR A 80 22.36 2.96 -4.64
N SER A 81 22.67 3.18 -5.91
CA SER A 81 22.42 2.20 -6.98
C SER A 81 23.64 1.29 -7.20
N PRO A 82 23.45 0.02 -7.64
CA PRO A 82 24.52 -0.83 -8.15
C PRO A 82 25.23 -0.19 -9.35
N ALA A 83 26.53 -0.49 -9.52
CA ALA A 83 27.30 0.00 -10.66
C ALA A 83 26.77 -0.47 -12.03
N ASP A 84 26.05 -1.60 -12.06
CA ASP A 84 25.55 -2.24 -13.27
C ASP A 84 24.07 -1.89 -13.59
N GLY A 85 23.44 -0.96 -12.86
CA GLY A 85 22.10 -0.47 -13.20
C GLY A 85 21.22 -0.10 -12.00
N PHE A 86 19.91 -0.08 -12.23
CA PHE A 86 18.90 0.30 -11.24
C PHE A 86 18.58 -0.86 -10.28
N ASP A 87 18.43 -0.56 -9.00
CA ASP A 87 17.87 -1.47 -8.00
C ASP A 87 16.33 -1.37 -7.92
N ALA A 88 15.73 -2.07 -6.96
CA ALA A 88 14.29 -2.14 -6.79
C ALA A 88 13.68 -0.86 -6.18
N ASP A 89 14.48 0.00 -5.55
CA ASP A 89 14.07 1.20 -4.84
C ASP A 89 14.42 2.49 -5.62
N ASP A 90 15.23 2.36 -6.66
CA ASP A 90 15.56 3.43 -7.60
C ASP A 90 14.33 3.95 -8.35
N ILE A 91 14.25 5.27 -8.48
CA ILE A 91 13.11 5.94 -9.11
C ILE A 91 13.65 6.90 -10.16
N SER A 92 13.52 6.50 -11.42
CA SER A 92 13.99 7.30 -12.54
C SER A 92 12.85 7.84 -13.40
N THR A 93 13.09 8.99 -14.01
CA THR A 93 12.18 9.59 -15.00
C THR A 93 12.01 8.78 -16.28
N SER A 94 12.88 7.80 -16.53
CA SER A 94 12.82 6.88 -17.68
C SER A 94 12.01 5.61 -17.41
N MET A 95 11.50 5.42 -16.18
CA MET A 95 10.65 4.26 -15.84
C MET A 95 9.32 4.28 -16.61
N SER A 96 9.08 3.24 -17.41
CA SER A 96 7.82 3.01 -18.13
C SER A 96 6.65 2.61 -17.23
N ASN A 97 6.95 2.03 -16.05
CA ASN A 97 5.98 1.63 -15.04
C ASN A 97 6.36 2.27 -13.71
N PRO A 98 5.81 3.43 -13.35
CA PRO A 98 6.17 4.06 -12.10
C PRO A 98 5.61 3.23 -10.92
N PRO A 99 6.39 3.08 -9.82
CA PRO A 99 6.14 2.10 -8.77
C PRO A 99 4.77 2.24 -8.08
N HIS A 100 4.17 3.43 -8.11
CA HIS A 100 2.90 3.74 -7.45
C HIS A 100 1.65 3.08 -8.07
N LYS A 101 1.68 2.65 -9.34
CA LYS A 101 0.46 2.12 -10.01
C LYS A 101 0.15 0.65 -9.73
N LYS A 102 1.16 -0.19 -9.49
CA LYS A 102 0.97 -1.66 -9.39
C LYS A 102 0.54 -2.13 -8.00
N THR A 103 0.87 -1.39 -6.95
CA THR A 103 0.68 -1.84 -5.57
C THR A 103 -0.64 -1.38 -4.95
N MET A 104 -1.20 -0.27 -5.41
CA MET A 104 -2.45 0.31 -4.90
C MET A 104 -3.65 -0.63 -5.06
N THR A 105 -3.79 -1.29 -6.21
CA THR A 105 -4.92 -2.22 -6.48
C THR A 105 -4.85 -3.50 -5.65
N ARG A 106 -3.64 -4.02 -5.40
CA ARG A 106 -3.43 -5.21 -4.56
C ARG A 106 -3.80 -4.95 -3.10
N ARG A 107 -3.43 -3.77 -2.57
CA ARG A 107 -3.77 -3.40 -1.18
C ARG A 107 -5.24 -3.13 -0.98
N GLN A 108 -5.89 -2.44 -1.93
CA GLN A 108 -7.34 -2.25 -1.86
C GLN A 108 -8.06 -3.60 -1.79
N ARG A 109 -7.67 -4.57 -2.64
CA ARG A 109 -8.19 -5.93 -2.58
C ARG A 109 -7.93 -6.60 -1.22
N GLN A 110 -6.72 -6.50 -0.67
CA GLN A 110 -6.39 -7.07 0.63
C GLN A 110 -7.22 -6.46 1.76
N PHE A 111 -7.39 -5.14 1.76
CA PHE A 111 -8.20 -4.43 2.74
C PHE A 111 -9.66 -4.88 2.66
N PHE A 112 -10.27 -4.87 1.46
CA PHE A 112 -11.65 -5.31 1.27
C PHE A 112 -11.85 -6.78 1.62
N ALA A 113 -10.91 -7.66 1.24
CA ALA A 113 -10.97 -9.08 1.58
C ALA A 113 -10.90 -9.30 3.10
N THR A 114 -9.98 -8.62 3.79
CA THR A 114 -9.83 -8.71 5.24
C THR A 114 -11.08 -8.20 5.96
N LEU A 115 -11.62 -7.07 5.51
CA LEU A 115 -12.83 -6.49 6.08
C LEU A 115 -14.03 -7.42 5.87
N ALA A 116 -14.20 -7.97 4.67
CA ALA A 116 -15.23 -8.97 4.40
C ALA A 116 -15.10 -10.21 5.29
N LEU A 117 -13.89 -10.77 5.42
CA LEU A 117 -13.63 -11.93 6.27
C LEU A 117 -13.88 -11.64 7.75
N SER A 118 -13.57 -10.43 8.23
CA SER A 118 -13.79 -10.04 9.63
C SER A 118 -15.29 -9.96 9.99
N LEU A 119 -16.15 -9.68 9.01
CA LEU A 119 -17.60 -9.57 9.17
C LEU A 119 -18.32 -10.91 9.02
N CYS A 120 -17.73 -11.90 8.34
CA CYS A 120 -18.31 -13.23 8.13
C CYS A 120 -18.79 -13.91 9.44
N PRO A 121 -18.02 -13.93 10.55
CA PRO A 121 -18.48 -14.51 11.81
C PRO A 121 -19.77 -13.87 12.35
N TRP A 122 -19.93 -12.56 12.17
CA TRP A 122 -21.11 -11.81 12.60
C TRP A 122 -22.32 -12.10 11.71
N LEU A 123 -22.13 -12.15 10.39
CA LEU A 123 -23.17 -12.52 9.44
C LEU A 123 -23.68 -13.95 9.69
N ILE A 124 -22.78 -14.89 9.92
CA ILE A 124 -23.13 -16.29 10.24
C ILE A 124 -23.92 -16.34 11.55
N ALA A 125 -23.45 -15.68 12.61
CA ALA A 125 -24.17 -15.62 13.89
C ALA A 125 -25.57 -15.00 13.75
N TRP A 126 -25.70 -13.95 12.93
CA TRP A 126 -26.98 -13.31 12.65
C TRP A 126 -27.94 -14.23 11.88
N ILE A 127 -27.48 -14.91 10.83
CA ILE A 127 -28.28 -15.87 10.05
C ILE A 127 -28.81 -16.99 10.96
N PHE A 128 -27.96 -17.57 11.81
CA PHE A 128 -28.39 -18.61 12.76
C PHE A 128 -29.43 -18.08 13.75
N ARG A 129 -29.27 -16.85 14.24
CA ARG A 129 -30.24 -16.21 15.15
C ARG A 129 -31.59 -15.98 14.47
N VAL A 130 -31.60 -15.48 13.23
CA VAL A 130 -32.84 -15.27 12.45
C VAL A 130 -33.52 -16.60 12.12
N ARG A 131 -32.76 -17.62 11.69
CA ARG A 131 -33.29 -18.97 11.44
C ARG A 131 -33.89 -19.59 12.69
N SER A 132 -33.19 -19.53 13.82
CA SER A 132 -33.68 -20.04 15.11
C SER A 132 -34.98 -19.34 15.53
N LYS A 133 -35.10 -18.02 15.33
CA LYS A 133 -36.35 -17.29 15.59
C LYS A 133 -37.49 -17.67 14.64
N ARG A 134 -37.23 -17.90 13.36
CA ARG A 134 -38.25 -18.37 12.41
C ARG A 134 -38.74 -19.78 12.71
N MET A 135 -37.84 -20.68 13.12
CA MET A 135 -38.21 -22.06 13.50
C MET A 135 -38.91 -22.13 14.86
N GLY A 136 -38.60 -21.22 15.79
CA GLY A 136 -39.29 -21.10 17.09
C GLY A 136 -40.69 -20.47 17.02
N LEU A 137 -41.12 -20.00 15.84
CA LEU A 137 -42.46 -19.44 15.60
C LEU A 137 -43.44 -20.48 15.00
N GLN A 138 -43.02 -21.74 14.83
CA GLN A 138 -43.88 -22.84 14.38
C GLN A 138 -44.29 -23.81 15.50
N ILE A 139 -44.03 -23.47 16.76
CA ILE A 139 -44.58 -24.19 17.92
C ILE A 139 -45.42 -23.17 18.70
N GLY A 140 -46.60 -22.90 18.20
CA GLY A 140 -47.65 -22.09 18.80
C GLY A 140 -48.99 -22.58 18.27
#